data_AF-A0A7X9E1S5-F1
#
_entry.id   AF-A0A7X9E1S5-F1
#
_cell.length_a   1.000
_cell.length_b   1.000
_cell.length_c   1.000
_cell.angle_alpha   90.00
_cell.angle_beta   90.00
_cell.angle_gamma   90.00
#
_symmetry.space_group_name_H-M   'P 1'
#
loop_
_entity.id
_entity.type
_entity.pdbx_description
1 polymer ?
#
loop_
_entity_poly.entity_id
_entity_poly.type
_entity_poly.pdbx_seq_one_letter_code
_entity_poly.pdbx_strand_id
1 'polypeptide(L)'
;KFKVTTRAKFTPEKAKYLMYDKNEDLANTFDQYTNDLINICNPRTKLSFNFITFSEFLRRNEKNLIKRVALWHGEPTYSELKKILTNMKFVADVYDLIVHEDDEKRAAIDVASILMMYSCGKYGMNPIY
;
A
#
# COMPACT_ATOMS: atom_id res chain seq x y z
N LYS A 1 -21.43 5.90 -19.27
CA LYS A 1 -21.16 6.77 -18.09
C LYS A 1 -20.25 5.98 -17.15
N PHE A 2 -19.04 6.45 -16.85
CA PHE A 2 -18.11 5.73 -15.96
C PHE A 2 -18.70 5.69 -14.54
N LYS A 3 -18.80 4.51 -13.92
CA LYS A 3 -19.36 4.36 -12.57
C LYS A 3 -18.21 4.40 -11.57
N VAL A 4 -18.06 5.53 -10.90
CA VAL A 4 -17.02 5.71 -9.86
C VAL A 4 -17.34 4.79 -8.68
N THR A 5 -16.45 3.84 -8.42
CA THR A 5 -16.62 2.80 -7.40
C THR A 5 -16.33 3.31 -5.98
N THR A 6 -15.41 4.26 -5.83
CA THR A 6 -15.07 4.91 -4.55
C THR A 6 -14.61 6.35 -4.75
N ARG A 7 -14.69 7.16 -3.68
CA ARG A 7 -14.20 8.54 -3.63
C ARG A 7 -13.34 8.72 -2.39
N ALA A 8 -12.29 9.55 -2.50
CA ALA A 8 -11.45 9.90 -1.37
C ALA A 8 -12.27 10.57 -0.25
N LYS A 9 -12.16 10.06 0.98
CA LYS A 9 -12.81 10.58 2.18
C LYS A 9 -11.79 11.31 3.05
N PHE A 10 -11.42 12.53 2.63
CA PHE A 10 -10.55 13.39 3.42
C PHE A 10 -11.30 14.02 4.59
N THR A 11 -10.78 13.83 5.79
CA THR A 11 -11.08 14.66 6.94
C THR A 11 -10.08 15.83 6.98
N PRO A 12 -10.37 16.93 7.71
CA PRO A 12 -9.39 18.00 7.89
C PRO A 12 -8.05 17.51 8.45
N GLU A 13 -8.07 16.48 9.31
CA GLU A 13 -6.87 15.85 9.86
C GLU A 13 -6.05 15.12 8.79
N LYS A 14 -6.70 14.31 7.93
CA LYS A 14 -6.03 13.62 6.82
C LYS A 14 -5.47 14.61 5.79
N ALA A 15 -6.20 15.69 5.52
CA ALA A 15 -5.72 16.74 4.62
C ALA A 15 -4.48 17.43 5.19
N LYS A 16 -4.53 17.85 6.47
CA LYS A 16 -3.37 18.44 7.17
C LYS A 16 -2.18 17.48 7.22
N TYR A 17 -2.41 16.19 7.44
CA TYR A 17 -1.36 15.18 7.39
C TYR A 17 -0.64 15.19 6.04
N LEU A 18 -1.38 15.14 4.94
CA LEU A 18 -0.79 15.10 3.59
C LEU A 18 -0.03 16.38 3.24
N MET A 19 -0.44 17.53 3.80
CA MET A 19 0.18 18.84 3.55
C MET A 19 1.51 19.08 4.29
N TYR A 20 1.92 18.21 5.21
CA TYR A 20 3.22 18.39 5.88
C TYR A 20 4.38 18.15 4.92
N ASP A 21 5.43 18.98 4.99
CA ASP A 21 6.63 18.87 4.14
C ASP A 21 7.25 17.47 4.15
N LYS A 22 7.29 16.81 5.31
CA LYS A 22 7.78 15.42 5.44
C LYS A 22 7.01 14.38 4.61
N ASN A 23 5.81 14.74 4.15
CA ASN A 23 4.90 13.92 3.36
C ASN A 23 4.78 14.41 1.91
N GLU A 24 5.61 15.36 1.48
CA GLU A 24 5.63 15.86 0.10
C GLU A 24 5.77 14.72 -0.92
N ASP A 25 6.66 13.75 -0.67
CA ASP A 25 6.81 12.55 -1.50
C ASP A 25 5.47 11.83 -1.71
N LEU A 26 4.71 11.64 -0.62
CA LEU A 26 3.41 10.98 -0.64
C LEU A 26 2.39 11.82 -1.41
N ALA A 27 2.40 13.13 -1.24
CA ALA A 27 1.50 14.03 -1.97
C ALA A 27 1.75 13.96 -3.48
N ASN A 28 3.02 13.94 -3.91
CA ASN A 28 3.40 13.87 -5.32
C ASN A 28 3.16 12.49 -5.94
N THR A 29 3.19 11.42 -5.15
CA THR A 29 3.00 10.03 -5.61
C THR A 29 1.64 9.44 -5.25
N PHE A 30 0.71 10.25 -4.76
CA PHE A 30 -0.57 9.81 -4.21
C PHE A 30 -1.39 8.97 -5.20
N ASP A 31 -1.40 9.37 -6.47
CA ASP A 31 -2.12 8.66 -7.54
C ASP A 31 -1.49 7.30 -7.86
N GLN A 32 -0.17 7.15 -7.73
CA GLN A 32 0.52 5.88 -7.94
C GLN A 32 0.11 4.87 -6.85
N TYR A 33 0.19 5.28 -5.58
CA TYR A 33 -0.30 4.48 -4.47
C TYR A 33 -1.79 4.12 -4.62
N THR A 34 -2.61 5.06 -5.11
CA THR A 34 -4.03 4.81 -5.35
C THR A 34 -4.21 3.74 -6.41
N ASN A 35 -3.54 3.86 -7.56
CA ASN A 35 -3.62 2.91 -8.67
C ASN A 35 -3.14 1.51 -8.28
N ASP A 36 -2.08 1.42 -7.49
CA ASP A 36 -1.61 0.13 -6.97
C ASP A 36 -2.66 -0.51 -6.05
N LEU A 37 -3.18 0.26 -5.10
CA LEU A 37 -4.10 -0.26 -4.09
C LEU A 37 -5.48 -0.61 -4.64
N ILE A 38 -6.01 0.07 -5.65
CA ILE A 38 -7.29 -0.33 -6.27
C ILE A 38 -7.20 -1.66 -7.04
N ASN A 39 -5.99 -2.10 -7.39
CA ASN A 39 -5.77 -3.42 -8.00
C ASN A 39 -5.58 -4.54 -6.97
N ILE A 40 -5.18 -4.19 -5.74
CA ILE A 40 -4.95 -5.13 -4.64
C ILE A 40 -6.17 -5.25 -3.72
N CYS A 41 -6.81 -4.11 -3.46
CA CYS A 41 -7.87 -3.97 -2.48
C CYS A 41 -9.21 -3.67 -3.16
N ASN A 42 -10.27 -3.77 -2.37
CA ASN A 42 -11.62 -3.48 -2.80
C ASN A 42 -12.17 -2.26 -2.04
N PRO A 43 -12.95 -1.38 -2.68
CA PRO A 43 -13.73 -0.39 -1.95
C PRO A 43 -14.72 -1.05 -0.99
N ARG A 44 -14.78 -0.57 0.25
CA ARG A 44 -15.82 -1.02 1.18
C ARG A 44 -17.20 -0.57 0.71
N THR A 45 -18.13 -1.52 0.64
CA THR A 45 -19.54 -1.27 0.35
C THR A 45 -20.43 -1.80 1.48
N LYS A 46 -21.73 -1.50 1.44
CA LYS A 46 -22.70 -2.06 2.39
C LYS A 46 -22.84 -3.59 2.29
N LEU A 47 -22.43 -4.17 1.16
CA LEU A 47 -22.48 -5.60 0.90
C LEU A 47 -21.14 -6.29 1.19
N SER A 48 -20.11 -5.56 1.60
CA SER A 48 -18.82 -6.15 1.94
C SER A 48 -18.94 -6.96 3.24
N PHE A 49 -18.59 -8.25 3.17
CA PHE A 49 -18.50 -9.18 4.29
C PHE A 49 -17.13 -9.89 4.26
N ASN A 50 -16.76 -10.57 5.36
CA ASN A 50 -15.50 -11.32 5.50
C ASN A 50 -14.29 -10.56 4.96
N PHE A 51 -14.04 -9.38 5.53
CA PHE A 51 -12.97 -8.51 5.11
C PHE A 51 -12.19 -7.98 6.31
N ILE A 52 -10.95 -7.60 6.04
CA ILE A 52 -10.10 -6.84 6.95
C ILE A 52 -9.79 -5.47 6.35
N THR A 53 -9.55 -4.49 7.20
CA THR A 53 -9.01 -3.20 6.75
C THR A 53 -7.57 -3.40 6.31
N PHE A 54 -7.07 -2.52 5.43
CA PHE A 54 -5.65 -2.57 5.05
C PHE A 54 -4.73 -2.39 6.27
N SER A 55 -5.16 -1.61 7.26
CA SER A 55 -4.49 -1.47 8.56
C SER A 55 -4.34 -2.81 9.29
N GLU A 56 -5.38 -3.63 9.34
CA GLU A 56 -5.35 -4.96 9.97
C GLU A 56 -4.52 -5.96 9.14
N PHE A 57 -4.61 -5.87 7.81
CA PHE A 57 -3.74 -6.63 6.91
C PHE A 57 -2.26 -6.37 7.18
N LEU A 58 -1.85 -5.10 7.32
CA LEU A 58 -0.47 -4.75 7.65
C LEU A 58 -0.09 -5.20 9.06
N ARG A 59 -0.99 -5.12 10.04
CA ARG A 59 -0.73 -5.64 11.40
C ARG A 59 -0.31 -7.11 11.37
N ARG A 60 -0.90 -7.91 10.47
CA ARG A 60 -0.60 -9.34 10.29
C ARG A 60 0.67 -9.59 9.46
N ASN A 61 0.92 -8.76 8.43
CA ASN A 61 1.88 -9.09 7.38
C ASN A 61 3.12 -8.17 7.28
N GLU A 62 3.08 -6.94 7.80
CA GLU A 62 4.10 -5.89 7.60
C GLU A 62 5.52 -6.40 7.90
N LYS A 63 5.72 -6.99 9.09
CA LYS A 63 7.04 -7.47 9.52
C LYS A 63 7.61 -8.51 8.56
N ASN A 64 6.76 -9.41 8.04
CA ASN A 64 7.18 -10.46 7.12
C ASN A 64 7.48 -9.88 5.73
N LEU A 65 6.65 -8.96 5.24
CA LEU A 65 6.85 -8.26 3.97
C LEU A 65 8.18 -7.51 3.93
N ILE A 66 8.42 -6.65 4.94
CA ILE A 66 9.65 -5.87 5.05
C ILE A 66 10.87 -6.79 5.12
N LYS A 67 10.83 -7.78 6.03
CA LYS A 67 11.96 -8.69 6.22
C LYS A 67 12.29 -9.46 4.94
N ARG A 68 11.29 -9.97 4.22
CA ARG A 68 11.51 -10.76 3.01
C ARG A 68 12.09 -9.92 1.90
N VAL A 69 11.52 -8.75 1.60
CA VAL A 69 12.00 -7.90 0.51
C VAL A 69 13.40 -7.38 0.80
N ALA A 70 13.67 -6.93 2.03
CA ALA A 70 15.01 -6.51 2.44
C ALA A 70 16.04 -7.63 2.27
N LEU A 71 15.68 -8.89 2.59
CA LEU A 71 16.58 -10.03 2.43
C LEU A 71 16.74 -10.48 0.99
N TRP A 72 15.68 -10.44 0.18
CA TRP A 72 15.70 -10.86 -1.22
C TRP A 72 16.50 -9.90 -2.09
N HIS A 73 16.37 -8.59 -1.86
CA HIS A 73 17.09 -7.59 -2.64
C HIS A 73 18.44 -7.21 -2.02
N GLY A 74 18.54 -7.12 -0.69
CA GLY A 74 19.79 -6.82 0.04
C GLY A 74 20.10 -5.34 0.28
N GLU A 75 19.56 -4.42 -0.53
CA GLU A 75 19.83 -2.98 -0.45
C GLU A 75 18.79 -2.16 0.34
N PRO A 76 17.47 -2.34 0.19
CA PRO A 76 16.49 -1.46 0.80
C PRO A 76 16.47 -1.61 2.33
N THR A 77 16.42 -0.48 3.03
CA THR A 77 16.36 -0.48 4.50
C THR A 77 14.96 -0.82 5.03
N TYR A 78 14.90 -1.35 6.25
CA TYR A 78 13.63 -1.69 6.91
C TYR A 78 12.73 -0.47 7.10
N SER A 79 13.31 0.69 7.45
CA SER A 79 12.57 1.94 7.65
C SER A 79 11.99 2.48 6.35
N GLU A 80 12.71 2.32 5.24
CA GLU A 80 12.27 2.74 3.92
C GLU A 80 11.07 1.93 3.43
N LEU A 81 11.15 0.59 3.50
CA LEU A 81 10.02 -0.28 3.16
C LEU A 81 8.82 -0.02 4.07
N LYS A 82 9.07 0.25 5.36
CA LYS A 82 8.01 0.66 6.30
C LYS A 82 7.35 1.99 5.92
N LYS A 83 8.12 2.97 5.43
CA LYS A 83 7.58 4.26 4.96
C LYS A 83 6.59 4.02 3.81
N ILE A 84 6.93 3.15 2.85
CA ILE A 84 6.05 2.80 1.73
C ILE A 84 4.77 2.13 2.21
N LEU A 85 4.86 1.14 3.11
CA LEU A 85 3.66 0.49 3.66
C LEU A 85 2.79 1.46 4.49
N THR A 86 3.41 2.40 5.20
CA THR A 86 2.70 3.47 5.93
C THR A 86 1.95 4.39 4.97
N ASN A 87 2.56 4.74 3.84
CA ASN A 87 1.94 5.52 2.78
C ASN A 87 0.76 4.77 2.14
N MET A 88 0.95 3.48 1.82
CA MET A 88 -0.13 2.61 1.33
C MET A 88 -1.31 2.60 2.31
N LYS A 89 -1.03 2.42 3.61
CA LYS A 89 -2.05 2.46 4.66
C LYS A 89 -2.83 3.76 4.67
N PHE A 90 -2.15 4.90 4.59
CA PHE A 90 -2.80 6.20 4.56
C PHE A 90 -3.76 6.32 3.36
N VAL A 91 -3.32 5.95 2.17
CA VAL A 91 -4.15 5.99 0.95
C VAL A 91 -5.33 5.04 1.05
N ALA A 92 -5.11 3.81 1.53
CA ALA A 92 -6.18 2.84 1.76
C ALA A 92 -7.23 3.36 2.75
N ASP A 93 -6.80 4.01 3.83
CA ASP A 93 -7.69 4.61 4.81
C ASP A 93 -8.45 5.84 4.25
N VAL A 94 -7.85 6.61 3.32
CA VAL A 94 -8.54 7.72 2.63
C VAL A 94 -9.65 7.20 1.74
N TYR A 95 -9.42 6.10 1.02
CA TYR A 95 -10.40 5.53 0.08
C TYR A 95 -11.32 4.45 0.69
N ASP A 96 -11.14 4.13 1.98
CA ASP A 96 -11.88 3.09 2.69
C ASP A 96 -11.75 1.73 1.99
N LEU A 97 -10.49 1.39 1.65
CA LEU A 97 -10.13 0.15 0.97
C LEU A 97 -9.98 -1.00 1.97
N ILE A 98 -10.46 -2.17 1.57
CA ILE A 98 -10.48 -3.40 2.33
C ILE A 98 -9.82 -4.54 1.56
N VAL A 99 -9.37 -5.55 2.27
CA VAL A 99 -8.91 -6.82 1.72
C VAL A 99 -9.91 -7.88 2.15
N HIS A 100 -10.49 -8.61 1.19
CA HIS A 100 -11.32 -9.77 1.54
C HIS A 100 -10.42 -10.86 2.14
N GLU A 101 -10.91 -11.57 3.16
CA GLU A 101 -10.08 -12.55 3.87
C GLU A 101 -9.57 -13.67 2.95
N ASP A 102 -10.38 -14.08 1.98
CA ASP A 102 -10.01 -15.08 0.97
C ASP A 102 -8.86 -14.60 0.05
N ASP A 103 -8.71 -13.28 -0.11
CA ASP A 103 -7.68 -12.63 -0.92
C ASP A 103 -6.44 -12.22 -0.11
N GLU A 104 -6.41 -12.43 1.22
CA GLU A 104 -5.32 -11.93 2.08
C GLU A 104 -3.93 -12.38 1.59
N LYS A 105 -3.80 -13.65 1.19
CA LYS A 105 -2.55 -14.21 0.66
C LYS A 105 -2.14 -13.58 -0.66
N ARG A 106 -3.11 -13.35 -1.55
CA ARG A 106 -2.87 -12.69 -2.84
C ARG A 106 -2.43 -11.25 -2.63
N ALA A 107 -3.11 -10.52 -1.75
CA ALA A 107 -2.73 -9.15 -1.41
C ALA A 107 -1.30 -9.08 -0.83
N ALA A 108 -0.89 -10.05 -0.01
CA ALA A 108 0.49 -10.13 0.48
C ALA A 108 1.52 -10.33 -0.65
N ILE A 109 1.21 -11.15 -1.65
CA ILE A 109 2.07 -11.37 -2.82
C ILE A 109 2.17 -10.09 -3.66
N ASP A 110 1.04 -9.43 -3.92
CA ASP A 110 1.01 -8.23 -4.74
C ASP A 110 1.77 -7.07 -4.07
N VAL A 111 1.55 -6.86 -2.75
CA VAL A 111 2.31 -5.86 -1.98
C VAL A 111 3.80 -6.19 -1.93
N ALA A 112 4.19 -7.46 -1.74
CA ALA A 112 5.60 -7.84 -1.79
C ALA A 112 6.22 -7.58 -3.17
N SER A 113 5.46 -7.81 -4.24
CA SER A 113 5.89 -7.56 -5.62
C SER A 113 6.11 -6.07 -5.85
N ILE A 114 5.22 -5.20 -5.36
CA ILE A 114 5.41 -3.74 -5.44
C ILE A 114 6.65 -3.29 -4.68
N LEU A 115 6.83 -3.76 -3.44
CA LEU A 115 8.03 -3.44 -2.67
C LEU A 115 9.31 -3.91 -3.38
N MET A 116 9.27 -5.07 -4.03
CA MET A 116 10.39 -5.56 -4.83
C MET A 116 10.63 -4.69 -6.07
N MET A 117 9.60 -4.35 -6.84
CA MET A 117 9.70 -3.47 -8.01
C MET A 117 10.24 -2.09 -7.64
N TYR A 118 9.79 -1.52 -6.52
CA TYR A 118 10.36 -0.30 -5.95
C TYR A 118 11.87 -0.46 -5.70
N SER A 119 12.25 -1.54 -5.02
CA SER A 119 13.66 -1.80 -4.66
C SER A 119 14.51 -1.89 -5.93
N CYS A 120 14.09 -2.70 -6.92
CA CYS A 120 14.79 -2.84 -8.19
C CYS A 120 14.84 -1.52 -8.97
N GLY A 121 13.76 -0.73 -8.95
CA GLY A 121 13.71 0.56 -9.63
C GLY A 121 14.65 1.59 -9.02
N LYS A 122 14.85 1.56 -7.70
CA LYS A 122 15.71 2.49 -6.99
C LYS A 122 17.18 2.08 -6.96
N TYR A 123 17.45 0.80 -6.71
CA TYR A 123 18.79 0.26 -6.48
C TYR A 123 19.37 -0.48 -7.68
N GLY A 124 18.57 -0.67 -8.73
CA GLY A 124 18.91 -1.54 -9.85
C GLY A 124 18.76 -3.01 -9.48
N MET A 125 19.00 -3.88 -10.46
CA MET A 125 18.93 -5.32 -10.28
C MET A 125 19.96 -5.98 -11.19
N ASN A 126 20.81 -6.81 -10.60
CA ASN A 126 21.68 -7.69 -11.39
C ASN A 126 20.83 -8.86 -11.91
N PRO A 127 21.19 -9.44 -13.07
CA PRO A 127 20.54 -10.65 -13.56
C PRO A 127 20.49 -11.72 -12.48
N ILE A 128 19.29 -12.25 -12.24
CA ILE A 128 19.09 -13.42 -11.40
C ILE A 128 18.61 -14.53 -12.34
N TYR A 129 19.53 -15.45 -12.64
CA TYR A 129 19.42 -16.52 -13.64
C TYR A 129 19.36 -16.03 -15.10
#